data_AF-A0A941SQG2-F1
#
_entry.id   AF-A0A941SQG2-F1
#
_cell.length_a   1.000
_cell.length_b   1.000
_cell.length_c   1.000
_cell.angle_alpha   90.00
_cell.angle_beta   90.00
_cell.angle_gamma   90.00
#
_symmetry.space_group_name_H-M   'P 1'
#
loop_
_entity.id
_entity.type
_entity.pdbx_description
1 polymer ?
#
loop_
_entity_poly.entity_id
_entity_poly.type
_entity_poly.pdbx_seq_one_letter_code
_entity_poly.pdbx_strand_id
1 'polypeptide(L)'
;MTATRRSPPPFASDDWMFEQQVRAELEAEAWRRLRTQLAGPPEPAPLPPPLPTVAATQPPRVRDPHHSGSAALKGLVRFAIAAFGSYLTYIAGMDSQLGNFEVWLATGTAFVVVLAISAFEPLRGAVHAMAETARWVLITGFVAGLVWVFTHMSA
;
A
#
# COMPACT_ATOMS: atom_id res chain seq x y z
N MET A 1 6.00 -32.64 57.59
CA MET A 1 5.49 -31.95 56.39
C MET A 1 6.56 -30.99 55.90
N THR A 2 7.41 -31.44 54.98
CA THR A 2 8.47 -30.64 54.37
C THR A 2 7.88 -29.87 53.18
N ALA A 3 7.76 -28.56 53.31
CA ALA A 3 7.27 -27.69 52.25
C ALA A 3 8.32 -27.61 51.13
N THR A 4 8.00 -28.15 49.96
CA THR A 4 8.81 -28.04 48.76
C THR A 4 8.81 -26.58 48.31
N ARG A 5 9.91 -25.85 48.51
CA ARG A 5 10.11 -24.53 47.88
C ARG A 5 10.12 -24.75 46.36
N ARG A 6 9.11 -24.23 45.66
CA ARG A 6 9.14 -24.13 44.20
C ARG A 6 10.24 -23.14 43.82
N SER A 7 11.18 -23.57 42.99
CA SER A 7 12.11 -22.64 42.35
C SER A 7 11.32 -21.60 41.55
N PRO A 8 11.72 -20.32 41.58
CA PRO A 8 11.10 -19.30 40.76
C PRO A 8 11.17 -19.72 39.29
N PRO A 9 10.12 -19.43 38.50
CA PRO A 9 10.17 -19.68 37.08
C PRO A 9 11.30 -18.86 36.43
N PRO A 10 11.86 -19.32 35.29
CA PRO A 10 13.01 -18.68 34.65
C PRO A 10 12.74 -17.25 34.16
N PHE A 11 11.47 -16.86 34.01
CA PHE A 11 11.04 -15.48 33.71
C PHE A 11 10.86 -14.60 34.97
N ALA A 12 11.24 -15.10 36.14
CA ALA A 12 11.23 -14.36 37.40
C ALA A 12 12.60 -14.41 38.08
N SER A 13 13.65 -14.76 37.34
CA SER A 13 15.03 -14.62 37.80
C SER A 13 15.43 -13.15 37.83
N ASP A 14 16.36 -12.80 38.72
CA ASP A 14 16.89 -11.44 38.82
C ASP A 14 17.55 -10.98 37.50
N ASP A 15 18.21 -11.90 36.80
CA ASP A 15 18.82 -11.65 35.48
C ASP A 15 17.74 -11.29 34.44
N TRP A 16 16.65 -12.04 34.40
CA TRP A 16 15.54 -11.75 33.48
C TRP A 16 14.89 -10.41 33.82
N MET A 17 14.69 -10.12 35.11
CA MET A 17 14.13 -8.85 35.59
C MET A 17 15.02 -7.67 35.19
N PHE A 18 16.34 -7.80 35.34
CA PHE A 18 17.30 -6.78 34.94
C PHE A 18 17.26 -6.54 33.42
N GLU A 19 17.24 -7.61 32.62
CA GLU A 19 17.11 -7.49 31.15
C GLU A 19 15.81 -6.78 30.74
N GLN A 20 14.68 -7.08 31.40
CA GLN A 20 13.42 -6.40 31.13
C GLN A 20 13.47 -4.92 31.55
N GLN A 21 14.09 -4.61 32.69
CA GLN A 21 14.25 -3.22 33.13
C GLN A 21 15.10 -2.41 32.15
N VAL A 22 16.25 -2.95 31.72
CA VAL A 22 17.12 -2.28 30.75
C VAL A 22 16.39 -2.05 29.43
N ARG A 23 15.64 -3.04 28.94
CA ARG A 23 14.82 -2.87 27.73
C ARG A 23 13.79 -1.76 27.89
N ALA A 24 13.07 -1.75 29.01
CA ALA A 24 12.06 -0.73 29.30
C ALA A 24 12.67 0.69 29.38
N GLU A 25 13.85 0.84 29.98
CA GLU A 25 14.55 2.13 30.05
C GLU A 25 14.97 2.63 28.66
N LEU A 26 15.50 1.73 27.81
CA LEU A 26 15.89 2.05 26.44
C LEU A 26 14.69 2.47 25.59
N GLU A 27 13.56 1.74 25.69
CA GLU A 27 12.33 2.11 25.00
C GLU A 27 11.80 3.47 25.50
N ALA A 28 11.80 3.71 26.81
CA ALA A 28 11.37 4.98 27.39
C ALA A 28 12.26 6.15 26.94
N GLU A 29 13.57 5.96 26.78
CA GLU A 29 14.46 6.95 26.21
C GLU A 29 14.19 7.21 24.72
N ALA A 30 13.97 6.16 23.94
CA ALA A 30 13.61 6.28 22.53
C ALA A 30 12.33 7.11 22.36
N TRP A 31 11.30 6.85 23.19
CA TRP A 31 10.06 7.63 23.21
C TRP A 31 10.26 9.09 23.64
N ARG A 32 11.16 9.35 24.59
CA ARG A 32 11.52 10.72 24.98
C ARG A 32 12.18 11.46 23.82
N ARG A 33 13.18 10.87 23.17
CA ARG A 33 13.88 11.45 22.02
C ARG A 33 12.94 11.69 20.85
N LEU A 34 12.05 10.74 20.56
CA LEU A 34 11.04 10.87 19.51
C LEU A 34 10.10 12.04 19.78
N ARG A 35 9.60 12.19 21.01
CA ARG A 35 8.77 13.35 21.38
C ARG A 35 9.53 14.67 21.24
N THR A 36 10.79 14.73 21.63
CA THR A 36 11.62 15.93 21.43
C THR A 36 11.83 16.25 19.95
N GLN A 37 12.03 15.24 19.10
CA GLN A 37 12.16 15.43 17.65
C GLN A 37 10.83 15.88 17.01
N LEU A 38 9.70 15.37 17.49
CA LEU A 38 8.35 15.72 17.03
C LEU A 38 7.86 17.08 17.53
N ALA A 39 8.42 17.59 18.63
CA ALA A 39 7.97 18.84 19.24
C ALA A 39 8.18 20.09 18.37
N GLY A 40 8.87 19.97 17.23
CA GLY A 40 9.15 21.09 16.33
C GLY A 40 10.07 22.15 16.95
N PRO A 41 10.73 23.00 16.15
CA PRO A 41 11.43 24.17 16.69
C PRO A 41 10.45 25.04 17.49
N PRO A 42 10.87 25.66 18.63
CA PRO A 42 10.03 26.59 19.35
C PRO A 42 9.52 27.67 18.38
N GLU A 43 8.20 27.83 18.34
CA GLU A 43 7.52 28.78 17.46
C GLU A 43 8.09 30.18 17.71
N PRO A 44 8.69 30.85 16.70
CA PRO A 44 9.14 32.23 16.88
C PRO A 44 7.92 33.12 17.17
N ALA A 45 8.10 34.06 18.10
CA ALA A 45 7.08 35.00 18.56
C ALA A 45 6.24 35.58 17.40
N PRO A 46 4.93 35.82 17.61
CA PRO A 46 4.01 36.18 16.53
C PRO A 46 4.46 37.45 15.79
N LEU A 47 4.73 37.30 14.49
CA LEU A 47 5.05 38.37 13.56
C LEU A 47 3.77 39.11 13.10
N PRO A 48 3.86 40.41 12.74
CA PRO A 48 2.74 41.22 12.25
C PRO A 48 2.17 40.73 10.89
N PRO A 49 0.93 41.15 10.52
CA PRO A 49 0.09 40.52 9.48
C PRO A 49 0.67 40.49 8.04
N PRO A 50 0.13 39.61 7.16
CA PRO A 50 0.88 38.95 6.10
C PRO A 50 0.96 39.72 4.77
N LEU A 51 2.10 39.62 4.10
CA LEU A 51 2.27 39.89 2.66
C LEU A 51 2.10 38.59 1.85
N PRO A 52 1.69 38.66 0.57
CA PRO A 52 1.09 37.52 -0.12
C PRO A 52 2.07 36.40 -0.53
N THR A 53 1.61 35.19 -0.26
CA THR A 53 1.89 33.90 -0.95
C THR A 53 3.35 33.48 -1.09
N VAL A 54 3.89 32.88 -0.03
CA VAL A 54 5.03 31.96 -0.16
C VAL A 54 4.46 30.57 -0.46
N ALA A 55 4.88 30.01 -1.59
CA ALA A 55 4.65 28.62 -1.95
C ALA A 55 4.96 27.73 -0.75
N ALA A 56 3.94 27.04 -0.24
CA ALA A 56 4.09 26.07 0.83
C ALA A 56 5.08 24.99 0.38
N THR A 57 6.31 25.10 0.89
CA THR A 57 7.32 24.08 0.73
C THR A 57 6.83 22.87 1.52
N GLN A 58 6.32 21.89 0.80
CA GLN A 58 5.84 20.62 1.35
C GLN A 58 7.00 20.01 2.16
N PRO A 59 6.79 19.59 3.42
CA PRO A 59 7.87 19.03 4.24
C PRO A 59 8.45 17.79 3.54
N PRO A 60 9.79 17.57 3.62
CA PRO A 60 10.42 16.43 2.98
C PRO A 60 9.82 15.16 3.56
N ARG A 61 9.11 14.38 2.73
CA ARG A 61 8.58 13.07 3.09
C ARG A 61 9.75 12.20 3.52
N VAL A 62 9.89 12.00 4.83
CA VAL A 62 10.79 10.99 5.40
C VAL A 62 10.29 9.64 4.90
N ARG A 63 10.95 9.08 3.88
CA ARG A 63 10.69 7.72 3.41
C ARG A 63 11.16 6.77 4.51
N ASP A 64 10.20 6.13 5.17
CA ASP A 64 10.45 5.09 6.16
C ASP A 64 11.13 3.88 5.49
N PRO A 65 12.42 3.58 5.78
CA PRO A 65 13.17 2.52 5.09
C PRO A 65 12.59 1.11 5.29
N HIS A 66 11.83 0.89 6.37
CA HIS A 66 11.31 -0.43 6.73
C HIS A 66 10.02 -0.82 5.99
N HIS A 67 9.44 0.09 5.21
CA HIS A 67 8.18 -0.14 4.50
C HIS A 67 8.33 -1.05 3.26
N SER A 68 9.55 -1.13 2.70
CA SER A 68 9.83 -1.82 1.43
C SER A 68 9.75 -3.36 1.52
N GLY A 69 10.21 -3.96 2.62
CA GLY A 69 10.20 -5.42 2.80
C GLY A 69 8.79 -6.00 2.91
N SER A 70 7.88 -5.30 3.61
CA SER A 70 6.48 -5.73 3.71
C SER A 70 5.72 -5.55 2.39
N ALA A 71 6.10 -4.55 1.59
CA ALA A 71 5.49 -4.27 0.29
C ALA A 71 5.85 -5.36 -0.73
N ALA A 72 7.11 -5.80 -0.77
CA ALA A 72 7.55 -6.88 -1.64
C ALA A 72 6.85 -8.22 -1.32
N LEU A 73 6.75 -8.59 -0.04
CA LEU A 73 6.05 -9.81 0.36
C LEU A 73 4.55 -9.76 0.04
N LYS A 74 3.90 -8.61 0.29
CA LYS A 74 2.49 -8.40 -0.08
C LYS A 74 2.29 -8.43 -1.59
N GLY A 75 3.24 -7.91 -2.37
CA GLY A 75 3.22 -7.97 -3.82
C GLY A 75 3.32 -9.40 -4.34
N LEU A 76 4.26 -10.18 -3.79
CA LEU A 76 4.45 -11.58 -4.14
C LEU A 76 3.20 -12.43 -3.85
N VAL A 77 2.60 -12.28 -2.67
CA VAL A 77 1.38 -13.01 -2.29
C VAL A 77 0.21 -12.65 -3.23
N ARG A 78 0.03 -11.36 -3.54
CA ARG A 78 -1.02 -10.92 -4.46
C ARG A 78 -0.80 -11.42 -5.89
N PHE A 79 0.43 -11.39 -6.37
CA PHE A 79 0.80 -11.94 -7.67
C PHE A 79 0.49 -13.45 -7.75
N ALA A 80 0.86 -14.22 -6.71
CA ALA A 80 0.62 -15.65 -6.68
C ALA A 80 -0.88 -15.99 -6.73
N ILE A 81 -1.71 -15.30 -5.94
CA ILE A 81 -3.17 -15.48 -5.96
C ILE A 81 -3.77 -15.11 -7.32
N ALA A 82 -3.31 -13.99 -7.89
CA ALA A 82 -3.82 -13.50 -9.16
C ALA A 82 -3.43 -14.43 -10.32
N ALA A 83 -2.18 -14.90 -10.37
CA ALA A 83 -1.71 -15.90 -11.33
C ALA A 83 -2.48 -17.22 -11.20
N PHE A 84 -2.74 -17.68 -9.97
CA PHE A 84 -3.52 -18.87 -9.71
C PHE A 84 -4.97 -18.74 -10.21
N GLY A 85 -5.67 -17.64 -9.89
CA GLY A 85 -7.03 -17.40 -10.38
C GLY A 85 -7.10 -17.29 -11.91
N SER A 86 -6.08 -16.69 -12.51
CA SER A 86 -5.94 -16.61 -13.97
C SER A 86 -5.76 -17.99 -14.62
N TYR A 87 -4.97 -18.86 -14.00
CA TYR A 87 -4.77 -20.24 -14.45
C TYR A 87 -6.06 -21.08 -14.34
N LEU A 88 -6.83 -20.91 -13.26
CA LEU A 88 -8.13 -21.59 -13.13
C LEU A 88 -9.12 -21.12 -14.20
N THR A 89 -9.14 -19.83 -14.50
CA THR A 89 -9.96 -19.28 -15.58
C THR A 89 -9.52 -19.87 -16.92
N TYR A 90 -8.21 -20.04 -17.14
CA TYR A 90 -7.66 -20.65 -18.35
C TYR A 90 -8.17 -22.08 -18.56
N ILE A 91 -8.08 -22.91 -17.51
CA ILE A 91 -8.58 -24.29 -17.57
C ILE A 91 -10.10 -24.33 -17.78
N ALA A 92 -10.87 -23.50 -17.08
CA ALA A 92 -12.31 -23.42 -17.26
C ALA A 92 -12.70 -23.00 -18.69
N GLY A 93 -11.88 -22.16 -19.33
CA GLY A 93 -12.07 -21.75 -20.72
C GLY A 93 -11.80 -22.84 -21.72
N MET A 94 -10.69 -23.56 -21.54
CA MET A 94 -10.32 -24.73 -22.33
C MET A 94 -11.40 -25.81 -22.30
N ASP A 95 -12.03 -26.01 -21.13
CA ASP A 95 -13.14 -26.97 -20.96
C ASP A 95 -14.43 -26.53 -21.67
N SER A 96 -14.66 -25.21 -21.81
CA SER A 96 -15.90 -24.68 -22.39
C SER A 96 -15.92 -24.57 -23.94
N GLN A 97 -14.78 -24.70 -24.64
CA GLN A 97 -14.66 -24.53 -26.10
C GLN A 97 -15.30 -23.25 -26.70
N LEU A 98 -15.34 -22.13 -25.97
CA LEU A 98 -16.04 -20.90 -26.42
C LEU A 98 -15.05 -19.76 -26.70
N GLY A 99 -15.02 -19.25 -27.94
CA GLY A 99 -14.21 -18.08 -28.33
C GLY A 99 -14.55 -16.79 -27.57
N ASN A 100 -15.76 -16.66 -27.02
CA ASN A 100 -16.11 -15.56 -26.10
C ASN A 100 -15.39 -15.71 -24.74
N PHE A 101 -15.07 -16.93 -24.33
CA PHE A 101 -14.37 -17.19 -23.08
C PHE A 101 -12.90 -16.75 -23.19
N GLU A 102 -12.27 -16.90 -24.36
CA GLU A 102 -10.91 -16.40 -24.64
C GLU A 102 -10.77 -14.89 -24.39
N VAL A 103 -11.77 -14.08 -24.77
CA VAL A 103 -11.78 -12.64 -24.53
C VAL A 103 -11.88 -12.32 -23.04
N TRP A 104 -12.72 -13.06 -22.29
CA TRP A 104 -12.81 -12.92 -20.84
C TRP A 104 -11.53 -13.37 -20.14
N LEU A 105 -10.86 -14.39 -20.66
CA LEU A 105 -9.56 -14.86 -20.19
C LEU A 105 -8.45 -13.82 -20.41
N ALA A 106 -8.37 -13.25 -21.61
CA ALA A 106 -7.43 -12.19 -21.95
C ALA A 106 -7.66 -10.94 -21.09
N THR A 107 -8.92 -10.62 -20.80
CA THR A 107 -9.28 -9.49 -19.94
C THR A 107 -8.92 -9.76 -18.48
N GLY A 108 -9.22 -10.95 -17.96
CA GLY A 108 -8.90 -11.36 -16.59
C GLY A 108 -7.39 -11.47 -16.34
N THR A 109 -6.63 -12.06 -17.28
CA THR A 109 -5.17 -12.12 -17.23
C THR A 109 -4.54 -10.73 -17.26
N ALA A 110 -4.97 -9.84 -18.17
CA ALA A 110 -4.49 -8.47 -18.23
C ALA A 110 -4.76 -7.70 -16.93
N PHE A 111 -5.95 -7.85 -16.34
CA PHE A 111 -6.30 -7.24 -15.06
C PHE A 111 -5.42 -7.74 -13.90
N VAL A 112 -5.18 -9.05 -13.85
CA VAL A 112 -4.29 -9.70 -12.89
C VAL A 112 -2.85 -9.18 -13.01
N VAL A 113 -2.33 -9.05 -14.24
CA VAL A 113 -0.99 -8.52 -14.52
C VAL A 113 -0.88 -7.06 -14.06
N VAL A 114 -1.88 -6.22 -14.36
CA VAL A 114 -1.92 -4.83 -13.90
C VAL A 114 -1.96 -4.75 -12.37
N LEU A 115 -2.75 -5.60 -11.70
CA LEU A 115 -2.78 -5.67 -10.24
C LEU A 115 -1.42 -6.06 -9.66
N ALA A 116 -0.73 -7.02 -10.27
CA ALA A 116 0.61 -7.42 -9.86
C ALA A 116 1.64 -6.31 -10.03
N ILE A 117 1.63 -5.60 -11.17
CA ILE A 117 2.52 -4.47 -11.43
C ILE A 117 2.25 -3.31 -10.47
N SER A 118 0.98 -3.08 -10.10
CA SER A 118 0.60 -2.03 -9.13
C SER A 118 1.14 -2.25 -7.71
N ALA A 119 1.59 -3.48 -7.41
CA ALA A 119 2.16 -3.83 -6.12
C ALA A 119 3.63 -3.40 -5.95
N PHE A 120 4.30 -3.03 -7.05
CA PHE A 120 5.64 -2.45 -7.00
C PHE A 120 5.53 -0.94 -6.82
N GLU A 121 6.02 -0.43 -5.68
CA GLU A 121 5.98 0.99 -5.29
C GLU A 121 6.44 1.99 -6.38
N PRO A 122 7.54 1.74 -7.12
CA PRO A 122 7.94 2.63 -8.22
C PRO A 122 7.06 2.54 -9.47
N LEU A 123 6.35 1.43 -9.70
CA LEU A 123 5.47 1.22 -10.86
C LEU A 123 4.01 1.61 -10.60
N ARG A 124 3.62 1.79 -9.32
CA ARG A 124 2.28 2.24 -8.94
C ARG A 124 1.91 3.59 -9.58
N GLY A 125 2.86 4.51 -9.71
CA GLY A 125 2.65 5.79 -10.40
C GLY A 125 2.36 5.61 -11.89
N ALA A 126 3.08 4.71 -12.57
CA ALA A 126 2.87 4.41 -13.98
C ALA A 126 1.51 3.72 -14.23
N VAL A 127 1.11 2.79 -13.35
CA VAL A 127 -0.22 2.16 -13.41
C VAL A 127 -1.32 3.19 -13.18
N HIS A 128 -1.13 4.13 -12.25
CA HIS A 128 -2.10 5.20 -12.02
C HIS A 128 -2.23 6.12 -13.24
N ALA A 129 -1.11 6.52 -13.85
CA ALA A 129 -1.12 7.29 -15.08
C ALA A 129 -1.82 6.54 -16.21
N MET A 130 -1.51 5.25 -16.41
CA MET A 130 -2.21 4.42 -17.40
C MET A 130 -3.71 4.30 -17.12
N ALA A 131 -4.12 4.17 -15.86
CA ALA A 131 -5.53 4.11 -15.48
C ALA A 131 -6.24 5.45 -15.74
N GLU A 132 -5.57 6.57 -15.51
CA GLU A 132 -6.10 7.89 -15.80
C GLU A 132 -6.25 8.11 -17.31
N THR A 133 -5.26 7.69 -18.12
CA THR A 133 -5.37 7.70 -19.58
C THR A 133 -6.51 6.80 -20.06
N ALA A 134 -6.63 5.58 -19.52
CA ALA A 134 -7.69 4.65 -19.87
C ALA A 134 -9.08 5.21 -19.51
N ARG A 135 -9.21 5.91 -18.37
CA ARG A 135 -10.44 6.61 -17.99
C ARG A 135 -10.86 7.61 -19.07
N TRP A 136 -9.93 8.44 -19.53
CA TRP A 136 -10.22 9.43 -20.57
C TRP A 136 -10.55 8.80 -21.92
N VAL A 137 -9.87 7.72 -22.31
CA VAL A 137 -10.17 6.97 -23.53
C VAL A 137 -11.59 6.37 -23.46
N LEU A 138 -11.99 5.80 -22.32
CA LEU A 138 -13.34 5.26 -22.14
C LEU A 138 -14.41 6.36 -22.20
N ILE A 139 -14.17 7.49 -21.54
CA ILE A 139 -15.10 8.65 -21.57
C ILE A 139 -15.26 9.16 -23.00
N THR A 140 -14.16 9.39 -23.71
CA THR A 140 -14.19 9.90 -25.09
C THR A 140 -14.84 8.90 -26.04
N GLY A 141 -14.53 7.61 -25.93
CA GLY A 141 -15.19 6.56 -26.69
C GLY A 141 -16.69 6.49 -26.44
N PHE A 142 -17.12 6.61 -25.18
CA PHE A 142 -18.53 6.62 -24.81
C PHE A 142 -19.28 7.83 -25.35
N VAL A 143 -18.69 9.04 -25.23
CA VAL A 143 -19.26 10.27 -25.78
C VAL A 143 -19.35 10.20 -27.30
N ALA A 144 -18.30 9.73 -27.98
CA ALA A 144 -18.30 9.55 -29.44
C ALA A 144 -19.37 8.53 -29.87
N GLY A 145 -19.52 7.42 -29.13
CA GLY A 145 -20.58 6.44 -29.35
C GLY A 145 -21.97 7.03 -29.19
N LEU A 146 -22.22 7.82 -28.13
CA LEU A 146 -23.48 8.51 -27.93
C LEU A 146 -23.80 9.50 -29.05
N VAL A 147 -22.82 10.31 -29.47
CA VAL A 147 -22.98 11.25 -30.59
C VAL A 147 -23.30 10.50 -31.88
N TRP A 148 -22.62 9.38 -32.15
CA TRP A 148 -22.89 8.56 -33.33
C TRP A 148 -24.31 7.98 -33.31
N VAL A 149 -24.74 7.40 -32.17
CA VAL A 149 -26.10 6.86 -32.01
C VAL A 149 -27.14 7.96 -32.17
N PHE A 150 -26.94 9.10 -31.53
CA PHE A 150 -27.89 10.22 -31.58
C PHE A 150 -28.04 10.76 -32.99
N THR A 151 -26.93 10.95 -33.71
CA THR A 151 -26.94 11.43 -35.10
C THR A 151 -27.58 10.43 -36.06
N HIS A 152 -27.41 9.12 -35.85
CA HIS A 152 -28.02 8.08 -36.69
C HIS A 152 -29.49 7.79 -36.35
N MET A 153 -29.94 8.06 -35.12
CA MET A 153 -31.36 7.98 -34.75
C MET A 153 -32.13 9.25 -35.16
N SER A 154 -31.44 10.37 -35.36
CA SER A 154 -32.04 11.66 -35.78
C SER A 154 -32.14 11.86 -37.31
N ALA A 155 -31.60 10.92 -38.09
CA ALA A 155 -31.65 10.89 -39.56
C ALA A 155 -32.75 9.93 -40.04
#